data_AF-A0A524IEZ1-F1
#
_entry.id   AF-A0A524IEZ1-F1
#
_cell.length_a   1.000
_cell.length_b   1.000
_cell.length_c   1.000
_cell.angle_alpha   90.00
_cell.angle_beta   90.00
_cell.angle_gamma   90.00
#
_symmetry.space_group_name_H-M   'P 1'
#
loop_
_entity.id
_entity.type
_entity.pdbx_description
1 polymer ?
#
loop_
_entity_poly.entity_id
_entity_poly.type
_entity_poly.pdbx_seq_one_letter_code
_entity_poly.pdbx_strand_id
1 'polypeptide(L)'
;KRLPFSYGNTSWELLLDTSSYLFGQADDRPWETNFPGYGRIFPHPFGKPDSKYFTTFLTLSPVGDELTLDFAKALITGEELGQDGIPDYLSVSFSSTDYVGHLFGPSSLESEDNILRLDRTLADLLAFVDQHVGLRHILIVLSADHGGPEVPGYLNEFGVASNYVNPDTWDKESGIQRLKQEFGIGKELIQRYSHPYVYLNQRVIQEKGLNQADVERAVAEELIKFEGVALAVSSSALQEGNFPDTPLYRSVLNNFNSTRSGDIFVVFEPHWFINDFDGLTVAATHGPHGCMTPMSRWFLRGMTFHTRQSTAACTRWMWLQPCPHF
;
A
#
# COMPACT_ATOMS: atom_id res chain seq x y z
N LYS A 1 28.54 4.40 -10.49
CA LYS A 1 28.50 5.41 -9.39
C LYS A 1 27.81 6.74 -9.74
N ARG A 2 27.39 7.02 -10.98
CA ARG A 2 26.68 8.28 -11.34
C ARG A 2 25.41 8.08 -12.17
N LEU A 3 24.89 6.86 -12.22
CA LEU A 3 23.75 6.50 -13.07
C LEU A 3 22.50 7.35 -12.77
N PRO A 4 22.12 7.66 -11.51
CA PRO A 4 20.97 8.53 -11.28
C PRO A 4 21.12 9.93 -11.88
N PHE A 5 22.34 10.46 -11.98
CA PHE A 5 22.57 11.82 -12.49
C PHE A 5 22.40 11.95 -14.00
N SER A 6 22.35 10.86 -14.77
CA SER A 6 22.06 10.93 -16.22
C SER A 6 20.63 11.35 -16.50
N TYR A 7 19.73 11.22 -15.53
CA TYR A 7 18.33 11.69 -15.61
C TYR A 7 18.18 13.19 -15.31
N GLY A 8 19.28 13.88 -15.02
CA GLY A 8 19.29 15.33 -14.80
C GLY A 8 18.74 16.12 -15.98
N ASN A 9 17.79 17.02 -15.72
CA ASN A 9 17.09 17.85 -16.71
C ASN A 9 16.30 17.05 -17.75
N THR A 10 15.95 15.80 -17.43
CA THR A 10 15.00 15.01 -18.21
C THR A 10 13.66 14.96 -17.48
N SER A 11 12.69 14.27 -18.07
CA SER A 11 11.33 14.11 -17.55
C SER A 11 10.88 12.67 -17.67
N TRP A 12 9.93 12.29 -16.81
CA TRP A 12 9.07 11.16 -17.09
C TRP A 12 8.05 11.57 -18.16
N GLU A 13 8.17 10.94 -19.32
CA GLU A 13 7.26 11.05 -20.45
C GLU A 13 6.55 9.71 -20.69
N LEU A 14 5.36 9.75 -21.29
CA LEU A 14 4.61 8.56 -21.66
C LEU A 14 5.45 7.64 -22.56
N LEU A 15 5.42 6.35 -22.26
CA LEU A 15 6.12 5.30 -23.00
C LEU A 15 5.55 5.09 -24.41
N LEU A 16 4.25 5.25 -24.56
CA LEU A 16 3.48 5.02 -25.78
C LEU A 16 2.73 6.30 -26.17
N ASP A 17 2.06 6.27 -27.33
CA ASP A 17 1.13 7.33 -27.70
C ASP A 17 -0.06 7.36 -26.74
N THR A 18 -0.45 8.56 -26.29
CA THR A 18 -1.52 8.78 -25.30
C THR A 18 -2.84 8.12 -25.69
N SER A 19 -3.14 7.97 -26.99
CA SER A 19 -4.37 7.31 -27.45
C SER A 19 -4.43 5.81 -27.16
N SER A 20 -3.30 5.19 -26.81
CA SER A 20 -3.23 3.77 -26.43
C SER A 20 -3.55 3.50 -24.95
N TYR A 21 -3.59 4.55 -24.13
CA TYR A 21 -3.84 4.46 -22.69
C TYR A 21 -5.34 4.51 -22.42
N LEU A 22 -5.81 3.64 -21.52
CA LEU A 22 -7.17 3.67 -21.00
C LEU A 22 -7.47 5.02 -20.32
N PHE A 23 -6.49 5.57 -19.60
CA PHE A 23 -6.61 6.84 -18.88
C PHE A 23 -6.02 8.04 -19.65
N GLY A 24 -5.71 7.89 -20.94
CA GLY A 24 -5.04 8.94 -21.73
C GLY A 24 -5.80 10.26 -21.88
N GLN A 25 -7.12 10.28 -21.62
CA GLN A 25 -7.94 11.50 -21.62
C GLN A 25 -8.18 12.08 -20.22
N ALA A 26 -7.56 11.50 -19.18
CA ALA A 26 -7.83 11.80 -17.79
C ALA A 26 -6.54 12.04 -16.98
N ASP A 27 -5.62 12.79 -17.59
CA ASP A 27 -4.29 13.19 -17.07
C ASP A 27 -4.33 14.32 -16.02
N ASP A 28 -5.48 14.96 -15.79
CA ASP A 28 -5.62 16.00 -14.77
C ASP A 28 -6.85 15.71 -13.90
N ARG A 29 -6.67 14.90 -12.85
CA ARG A 29 -7.77 14.56 -11.93
C ARG A 29 -7.64 15.36 -10.62
N PRO A 30 -8.76 15.84 -10.06
CA PRO A 30 -8.72 16.69 -8.87
C PRO A 30 -8.23 15.98 -7.61
N TRP A 31 -8.30 14.64 -7.58
CA TRP A 31 -7.85 13.81 -6.46
C TRP A 31 -6.40 13.33 -6.57
N GLU A 32 -5.72 13.58 -7.70
CA GLU A 32 -4.29 13.32 -7.83
C GLU A 32 -3.46 14.37 -7.06
N THR A 33 -2.36 13.90 -6.47
CA THR A 33 -1.48 14.71 -5.64
C THR A 33 -0.62 15.61 -6.52
N ASN A 34 -0.88 16.92 -6.48
CA ASN A 34 -0.05 17.89 -7.18
C ASN A 34 1.26 18.18 -6.40
N PHE A 35 2.29 17.35 -6.62
CA PHE A 35 3.54 17.45 -5.87
C PHE A 35 4.40 18.64 -6.35
N PRO A 36 4.93 19.49 -5.45
CA PRO A 36 5.67 20.70 -5.83
C PRO A 36 6.85 20.45 -6.76
N GLY A 37 6.81 21.07 -7.95
CA GLY A 37 7.86 20.97 -8.97
C GLY A 37 7.81 19.69 -9.81
N TYR A 38 6.92 18.75 -9.51
CA TYR A 38 6.68 17.52 -10.26
C TYR A 38 5.35 17.55 -11.01
N GLY A 39 4.33 18.19 -10.43
CA GLY A 39 2.99 18.31 -11.01
C GLY A 39 2.15 17.05 -10.84
N ARG A 40 1.01 17.03 -11.54
CA ARG A 40 0.09 15.90 -11.66
C ARG A 40 -0.41 15.66 -13.10
N ILE A 41 0.34 16.17 -14.06
CA ILE A 41 0.00 16.12 -15.49
C ILE A 41 1.33 15.85 -16.21
N PHE A 42 1.32 14.95 -17.18
CA PHE A 42 2.52 14.69 -17.99
C PHE A 42 2.96 15.93 -18.81
N PRO A 43 4.28 16.11 -19.05
CA PRO A 43 5.39 15.31 -18.52
C PRO A 43 5.86 15.77 -17.13
N HIS A 44 6.39 14.85 -16.32
CA HIS A 44 6.90 15.17 -14.97
C HIS A 44 8.41 15.45 -14.99
N PRO A 45 8.87 16.69 -14.75
CA PRO A 45 10.28 17.04 -14.83
C PRO A 45 11.06 16.56 -13.61
N PHE A 46 12.23 15.95 -13.81
CA PHE A 46 13.14 15.59 -12.71
C PHE A 46 13.96 16.80 -12.23
N GLY A 47 14.08 17.84 -13.07
CA GLY A 47 14.86 19.03 -12.74
C GLY A 47 16.38 18.75 -12.69
N LYS A 48 17.14 19.67 -12.11
CA LYS A 48 18.61 19.58 -12.07
C LYS A 48 19.08 18.49 -11.09
N PRO A 49 20.20 17.80 -11.37
CA PRO A 49 20.83 16.82 -10.46
C PRO A 49 21.09 17.28 -9.03
N ASP A 50 21.32 18.58 -8.83
CA ASP A 50 21.59 19.21 -7.53
C ASP A 50 20.32 19.77 -6.85
N SER A 51 19.15 19.59 -7.47
CA SER A 51 17.87 19.99 -6.88
C SER A 51 17.56 19.17 -5.65
N LYS A 52 17.00 19.83 -4.63
CA LYS A 52 16.57 19.21 -3.36
C LYS A 52 15.71 17.96 -3.57
N TYR A 53 14.82 17.98 -4.55
CA TYR A 53 13.86 16.89 -4.80
C TYR A 53 14.28 15.96 -5.94
N PHE A 54 15.47 16.12 -6.54
CA PHE A 54 15.88 15.34 -7.71
C PHE A 54 15.73 13.83 -7.47
N THR A 55 16.29 13.31 -6.39
CA THR A 55 16.21 11.87 -6.07
C THR A 55 14.79 11.44 -5.72
N THR A 56 14.01 12.30 -5.05
CA THR A 56 12.59 12.03 -4.77
C THR A 56 11.82 11.87 -6.08
N PHE A 57 12.02 12.75 -7.07
CA PHE A 57 11.33 12.67 -8.35
C PHE A 57 11.67 11.41 -9.15
N LEU A 58 12.89 10.87 -9.00
CA LEU A 58 13.23 9.57 -9.57
C LEU A 58 12.48 8.43 -8.87
N THR A 59 12.37 8.46 -7.53
CA THR A 59 11.61 7.49 -6.73
C THR A 59 10.11 7.53 -7.03
N LEU A 60 9.56 8.72 -7.30
CA LEU A 60 8.15 8.92 -7.67
C LEU A 60 7.86 8.56 -9.15
N SER A 61 8.76 7.83 -9.81
CA SER A 61 8.69 7.52 -11.23
C SER A 61 9.20 6.11 -11.53
N PRO A 62 8.93 5.58 -12.73
CA PRO A 62 9.45 4.28 -13.17
C PRO A 62 10.98 4.17 -13.16
N VAL A 63 11.69 5.31 -13.19
CA VAL A 63 13.15 5.35 -13.14
C VAL A 63 13.70 4.73 -11.84
N GLY A 64 12.97 4.81 -10.72
CA GLY A 64 13.36 4.15 -9.48
C GLY A 64 13.52 2.64 -9.64
N ASP A 65 12.59 2.00 -10.35
CA ASP A 65 12.62 0.57 -10.65
C ASP A 65 13.67 0.22 -11.71
N GLU A 66 13.86 1.07 -12.73
CA GLU A 66 14.93 0.92 -13.74
C GLU A 66 16.32 0.94 -13.09
N LEU A 67 16.57 1.88 -12.16
CA LEU A 67 17.82 1.96 -11.41
C LEU A 67 18.02 0.74 -10.50
N THR A 68 16.94 0.23 -9.91
CA THR A 68 16.96 -0.98 -9.08
C THR A 68 17.30 -2.21 -9.91
N LEU A 69 16.74 -2.32 -11.11
CA LEU A 69 17.07 -3.38 -12.07
C LEU A 69 18.56 -3.36 -12.44
N ASP A 70 19.11 -2.19 -12.80
CA ASP A 70 20.52 -2.06 -13.15
C ASP A 70 21.43 -2.48 -12.00
N PHE A 71 21.05 -2.17 -10.77
CA PHE A 71 21.76 -2.64 -9.58
C PHE A 71 21.66 -4.17 -9.40
N ALA A 72 20.47 -4.75 -9.56
CA ALA A 72 20.27 -6.19 -9.48
C ALA A 72 21.12 -6.95 -10.52
N LYS A 73 21.16 -6.48 -11.77
CA LYS A 73 22.01 -7.05 -12.83
C LYS A 73 23.50 -6.97 -12.47
N ALA A 74 23.95 -5.81 -11.97
CA ALA A 74 25.33 -5.63 -11.55
C ALA A 74 25.70 -6.58 -10.39
N LEU A 75 24.77 -6.83 -9.47
CA LEU A 75 24.95 -7.75 -8.36
C LEU A 75 25.01 -9.21 -8.82
N ILE A 76 24.13 -9.63 -9.74
CA ILE A 76 24.17 -10.97 -10.34
C ILE A 76 25.53 -11.24 -11.00
N THR A 77 26.04 -10.30 -11.79
CA THR A 77 27.34 -10.44 -12.44
C THR A 77 28.50 -10.37 -11.44
N GLY A 78 28.47 -9.41 -10.52
CA GLY A 78 29.59 -9.11 -9.62
C GLY A 78 29.81 -10.15 -8.54
N GLU A 79 28.73 -10.78 -8.06
CA GLU A 79 28.75 -11.84 -7.04
C GLU A 79 28.67 -13.25 -7.67
N GLU A 80 28.70 -13.35 -9.01
CA GLU A 80 28.63 -14.62 -9.74
C GLU A 80 27.42 -15.50 -9.33
N LEU A 81 26.26 -14.87 -9.08
CA LEU A 81 25.08 -15.57 -8.59
C LEU A 81 24.59 -16.63 -9.59
N GLY A 82 24.32 -17.83 -9.08
CA GLY A 82 23.83 -18.97 -9.86
C GLY A 82 24.84 -19.53 -10.86
N GLN A 83 26.13 -19.21 -10.73
CA GLN A 83 27.18 -19.69 -11.64
C GLN A 83 27.80 -21.03 -11.21
N ASP A 84 27.45 -21.56 -10.04
CA ASP A 84 27.95 -22.83 -9.54
C ASP A 84 26.82 -23.79 -9.10
N GLY A 85 27.17 -24.84 -8.35
CA GLY A 85 26.22 -25.86 -7.88
C GLY A 85 25.52 -25.53 -6.57
N ILE A 86 25.79 -24.37 -5.95
CA ILE A 86 25.26 -23.94 -4.66
C ILE A 86 24.10 -22.96 -4.93
N PRO A 87 22.89 -23.22 -4.39
CA PRO A 87 21.77 -22.31 -4.59
C PRO A 87 21.97 -20.96 -3.89
N ASP A 88 21.90 -19.88 -4.65
CA ASP A 88 21.84 -18.51 -4.14
C ASP A 88 20.40 -18.01 -3.98
N TYR A 89 20.23 -16.91 -3.22
CA TYR A 89 18.95 -16.23 -3.05
C TYR A 89 19.09 -14.73 -3.32
N LEU A 90 18.31 -14.25 -4.30
CA LEU A 90 18.20 -12.83 -4.63
C LEU A 90 16.75 -12.38 -4.46
N SER A 91 16.55 -11.31 -3.69
CA SER A 91 15.27 -10.61 -3.57
C SER A 91 15.42 -9.20 -4.08
N VAL A 92 14.56 -8.82 -5.03
CA VAL A 92 14.51 -7.48 -5.62
C VAL A 92 13.12 -6.90 -5.35
N SER A 93 13.07 -5.68 -4.83
CA SER A 93 11.83 -4.95 -4.57
C SER A 93 11.74 -3.77 -5.54
N PHE A 94 10.72 -3.78 -6.39
CA PHE A 94 10.39 -2.68 -7.29
C PHE A 94 9.36 -1.79 -6.62
N SER A 95 9.82 -0.66 -6.09
CA SER A 95 9.06 0.20 -5.18
C SER A 95 8.40 1.39 -5.87
N SER A 96 8.73 1.71 -7.13
CA SER A 96 8.12 2.87 -7.80
C SER A 96 6.60 2.73 -7.95
N THR A 97 6.10 1.50 -8.08
CA THR A 97 4.65 1.24 -8.17
C THR A 97 3.88 1.72 -6.94
N ASP A 98 4.46 1.58 -5.76
CA ASP A 98 3.85 2.06 -4.52
C ASP A 98 3.81 3.60 -4.48
N TYR A 99 4.94 4.25 -4.74
CA TYR A 99 5.03 5.71 -4.75
C TYR A 99 4.15 6.37 -5.81
N VAL A 100 4.12 5.84 -7.03
CA VAL A 100 3.24 6.30 -8.10
C VAL A 100 1.77 6.10 -7.70
N GLY A 101 1.44 4.93 -7.15
CA GLY A 101 0.09 4.63 -6.66
C GLY A 101 -0.36 5.56 -5.53
N HIS A 102 0.54 5.93 -4.62
CA HIS A 102 0.24 6.91 -3.57
C HIS A 102 -0.13 8.27 -4.15
N LEU A 103 0.72 8.82 -5.03
CA LEU A 103 0.52 10.17 -5.54
C LEU A 103 -0.69 10.28 -6.46
N PHE A 104 -0.88 9.32 -7.36
CA PHE A 104 -1.82 9.46 -8.46
C PHE A 104 -3.04 8.54 -8.34
N GLY A 105 -2.93 7.46 -7.57
CA GLY A 105 -3.95 6.42 -7.47
C GLY A 105 -3.87 5.39 -8.59
N PRO A 106 -4.49 4.21 -8.42
CA PRO A 106 -4.33 3.09 -9.36
C PRO A 106 -5.02 3.33 -10.72
N SER A 107 -6.12 4.08 -10.76
CA SER A 107 -6.78 4.49 -12.01
C SER A 107 -6.28 5.85 -12.51
N SER A 108 -4.96 6.01 -12.68
CA SER A 108 -4.34 7.23 -13.24
C SER A 108 -3.54 6.91 -14.49
N LEU A 109 -3.24 7.94 -15.29
CA LEU A 109 -2.38 7.80 -16.45
C LEU A 109 -0.94 7.42 -16.03
N GLU A 110 -0.48 7.97 -14.90
CA GLU A 110 0.81 7.69 -14.28
C GLU A 110 0.93 6.23 -13.86
N SER A 111 -0.07 5.68 -13.17
CA SER A 111 -0.08 4.26 -12.80
C SER A 111 -0.10 3.35 -14.03
N GLU A 112 -0.88 3.68 -15.05
CA GLU A 112 -0.91 2.89 -16.30
C GLU A 112 0.46 2.87 -17.00
N ASP A 113 1.09 4.03 -17.18
CA ASP A 113 2.44 4.12 -17.77
C ASP A 113 3.49 3.41 -16.91
N ASN A 114 3.40 3.55 -15.58
CA ASN A 114 4.33 2.91 -14.67
C ASN A 114 4.24 1.38 -14.75
N ILE A 115 3.04 0.79 -14.83
CA ILE A 115 2.93 -0.66 -14.96
C ILE A 115 3.42 -1.14 -16.35
N LEU A 116 3.18 -0.40 -17.43
CA LEU A 116 3.75 -0.72 -18.75
C LEU A 116 5.30 -0.72 -18.72
N ARG A 117 5.90 0.20 -17.96
CA ARG A 117 7.35 0.25 -17.78
C ARG A 117 7.84 -0.85 -16.86
N LEU A 118 7.13 -1.16 -15.78
CA LEU A 118 7.44 -2.30 -14.91
C LEU A 118 7.43 -3.62 -15.70
N ASP A 119 6.46 -3.82 -16.61
CA ASP A 119 6.44 -4.98 -17.51
C ASP A 119 7.73 -5.09 -18.33
N ARG A 120 8.21 -3.98 -18.91
CA ARG A 120 9.49 -3.95 -19.63
C ARG A 120 10.69 -4.20 -18.71
N THR A 121 10.71 -3.62 -17.52
CA THR A 121 11.74 -3.83 -16.49
C THR A 121 11.82 -5.31 -16.09
N LEU A 122 10.68 -5.96 -15.86
CA LEU A 122 10.63 -7.39 -15.54
C LEU A 122 11.07 -8.24 -16.72
N ALA A 123 10.62 -7.92 -17.94
CA ALA A 123 11.05 -8.64 -19.14
C ALA A 123 12.57 -8.59 -19.33
N ASP A 124 13.18 -7.43 -19.08
CA ASP A 124 14.63 -7.24 -19.16
C ASP A 124 15.38 -7.99 -18.04
N LEU A 125 14.87 -8.00 -16.81
CA LEU A 125 15.43 -8.83 -15.74
C LEU A 125 15.42 -10.31 -16.11
N LEU A 126 14.28 -10.82 -16.59
CA LEU A 126 14.11 -12.22 -16.94
C LEU A 126 15.01 -12.62 -18.11
N ALA A 127 15.15 -11.77 -19.13
CA ALA A 127 16.05 -12.00 -20.26
C ALA A 127 17.51 -12.01 -19.81
N PHE A 128 17.91 -11.06 -18.97
CA PHE A 128 19.26 -11.00 -18.41
C PHE A 128 19.58 -12.27 -17.60
N VAL A 129 18.66 -12.67 -16.74
CA VAL A 129 18.80 -13.86 -15.89
C VAL A 129 18.87 -15.14 -16.73
N ASP A 130 18.06 -15.27 -17.78
CA ASP A 130 18.13 -16.40 -18.71
C ASP A 130 19.49 -16.49 -19.41
N GLN A 131 20.02 -15.33 -19.84
CA GLN A 131 21.33 -15.28 -20.50
C GLN A 131 22.49 -15.66 -19.56
N HIS A 132 22.41 -15.27 -18.29
CA HIS A 132 23.53 -15.45 -17.34
C HIS A 132 23.47 -16.78 -16.59
N VAL A 133 22.29 -17.27 -16.24
CA VAL A 133 22.11 -18.49 -15.41
C VAL A 133 21.27 -19.54 -16.14
N GLY A 134 20.27 -19.11 -16.93
CA GLY A 134 19.34 -19.97 -17.64
C GLY A 134 18.10 -20.31 -16.82
N LEU A 135 16.91 -20.02 -17.34
CA LEU A 135 15.63 -20.13 -16.61
C LEU A 135 15.26 -21.55 -16.15
N ARG A 136 15.94 -22.58 -16.68
CA ARG A 136 15.78 -23.97 -16.23
C ARG A 136 16.41 -24.24 -14.85
N HIS A 137 17.27 -23.34 -14.38
CA HIS A 137 18.03 -23.47 -13.13
C HIS A 137 17.52 -22.56 -12.02
N ILE A 138 16.38 -21.90 -12.22
CA ILE A 138 15.92 -20.79 -11.37
C ILE A 138 14.46 -21.02 -10.98
N LEU A 139 14.15 -20.72 -9.72
CA LEU A 139 12.79 -20.56 -9.25
C LEU A 139 12.49 -19.06 -9.11
N ILE A 140 11.47 -18.60 -9.82
CA ILE A 140 11.02 -17.21 -9.78
C ILE A 140 9.71 -17.14 -9.03
N VAL A 141 9.67 -16.27 -8.01
CA VAL A 141 8.47 -15.96 -7.24
C VAL A 141 8.25 -14.46 -7.32
N LEU A 142 7.11 -14.06 -7.90
CA LEU A 142 6.67 -12.68 -7.94
C LEU A 142 5.44 -12.53 -7.05
N SER A 143 5.47 -11.52 -6.19
CA SER A 143 4.38 -11.13 -5.29
C SER A 143 4.40 -9.62 -5.11
N ALA A 144 3.35 -9.08 -4.48
CA ALA A 144 3.40 -7.79 -3.82
C ALA A 144 3.40 -8.00 -2.30
N ASP A 145 3.84 -6.98 -1.57
CA ASP A 145 3.76 -6.89 -0.11
C ASP A 145 2.36 -6.46 0.36
N HIS A 146 1.65 -5.68 -0.45
CA HIS A 146 0.24 -5.32 -0.22
C HIS A 146 -0.47 -4.92 -1.51
N GLY A 147 -1.75 -4.57 -1.36
CA GLY A 147 -2.51 -3.89 -2.41
C GLY A 147 -2.73 -2.42 -2.20
N GLY A 148 -3.43 -1.78 -3.13
CA GLY A 148 -3.81 -0.37 -3.07
C GLY A 148 -5.32 -0.23 -3.26
N PRO A 149 -6.01 0.58 -2.42
CA PRO A 149 -7.39 0.94 -2.70
C PRO A 149 -7.46 1.91 -3.88
N GLU A 150 -8.62 1.95 -4.51
CA GLU A 150 -8.92 3.01 -5.47
C GLU A 150 -9.21 4.34 -4.76
N VAL A 151 -8.96 5.45 -5.45
CA VAL A 151 -9.17 6.79 -4.92
C VAL A 151 -10.66 7.07 -4.75
N PRO A 152 -11.14 7.58 -3.60
CA PRO A 152 -12.54 7.86 -3.37
C PRO A 152 -13.17 8.75 -4.45
N GLY A 153 -12.42 9.75 -4.95
CA GLY A 153 -12.86 10.62 -6.04
C GLY A 153 -13.32 9.84 -7.28
N TYR A 154 -12.51 8.86 -7.73
CA TYR A 154 -12.83 8.01 -8.88
C TYR A 154 -14.02 7.09 -8.59
N LEU A 155 -14.04 6.42 -7.43
CA LEU A 155 -15.14 5.52 -7.04
C LEU A 155 -16.50 6.24 -6.97
N ASN A 156 -16.49 7.48 -6.48
CA ASN A 156 -17.70 8.30 -6.38
C ASN A 156 -18.31 8.64 -7.76
N GLU A 157 -17.52 8.68 -8.84
CA GLU A 157 -18.05 8.85 -10.21
C GLU A 157 -18.93 7.68 -10.64
N PHE A 158 -18.72 6.50 -10.07
CA PHE A 158 -19.50 5.29 -10.33
C PHE A 158 -20.58 5.04 -9.26
N GLY A 159 -20.78 5.98 -8.33
CA GLY A 159 -21.76 5.86 -7.25
C GLY A 159 -21.37 4.86 -6.15
N VAL A 160 -20.08 4.48 -6.06
CA VAL A 160 -19.57 3.63 -4.98
C VAL A 160 -19.28 4.50 -3.76
N ALA A 161 -19.92 4.21 -2.63
CA ALA A 161 -19.71 4.93 -1.38
C ALA A 161 -18.26 4.79 -0.91
N SER A 162 -17.53 5.91 -0.86
CA SER A 162 -16.12 5.96 -0.50
C SER A 162 -15.74 7.33 0.05
N ASN A 163 -14.78 7.40 0.97
CA ASN A 163 -14.34 8.67 1.52
C ASN A 163 -12.94 8.58 2.15
N TYR A 164 -12.32 9.73 2.37
CA TYR A 164 -11.16 9.81 3.26
C TYR A 164 -11.62 9.91 4.71
N VAL A 165 -10.91 9.23 5.61
CA VAL A 165 -11.12 9.33 7.05
C VAL A 165 -10.11 10.34 7.61
N ASN A 166 -10.57 11.19 8.52
CA ASN A 166 -9.69 12.02 9.34
C ASN A 166 -10.16 11.93 10.80
N PRO A 167 -9.53 11.09 11.64
CA PRO A 167 -9.94 10.91 13.03
C PRO A 167 -9.81 12.17 13.88
N ASP A 168 -9.04 13.16 13.45
CA ASP A 168 -8.94 14.44 14.16
C ASP A 168 -10.19 15.31 14.03
N THR A 169 -11.03 15.06 13.00
CA THR A 169 -12.28 15.79 12.79
C THR A 169 -13.50 15.13 13.45
N TRP A 170 -13.35 13.92 14.01
CA TRP A 170 -14.44 13.23 14.70
C TRP A 170 -14.91 13.99 15.95
N ASP A 171 -16.24 14.05 16.14
CA ASP A 171 -16.85 14.56 17.38
C ASP A 171 -16.74 13.52 18.51
N LYS A 172 -15.71 13.69 19.34
CA LYS A 172 -15.37 12.78 20.44
C LYS A 172 -16.10 13.11 21.74
N GLU A 173 -16.85 14.21 21.81
CA GLU A 173 -17.34 14.76 23.08
C GLU A 173 -18.31 13.79 23.76
N SER A 174 -19.30 13.28 23.02
CA SER A 174 -20.32 12.37 23.56
C SER A 174 -19.70 11.08 24.13
N GLY A 175 -18.77 10.46 23.39
CA GLY A 175 -18.05 9.27 23.83
C GLY A 175 -17.18 9.55 25.05
N ILE A 176 -16.44 10.67 25.06
CA ILE A 176 -15.63 11.08 26.22
C ILE A 176 -16.50 11.30 27.47
N GLN A 177 -17.69 11.90 27.32
CA GLN A 177 -18.62 12.09 28.44
C GLN A 177 -19.18 10.76 28.96
N ARG A 178 -19.50 9.80 28.07
CA ARG A 178 -19.91 8.46 28.50
C ARG A 178 -18.81 7.77 29.30
N LEU A 179 -17.58 7.74 28.78
CA LEU A 179 -16.43 7.15 29.48
C LEU A 179 -16.22 7.80 30.84
N LYS A 180 -16.36 9.12 30.93
CA LYS A 180 -16.27 9.85 32.20
C LYS A 180 -17.39 9.49 33.18
N GLN A 181 -18.61 9.26 32.72
CA GLN A 181 -19.71 8.80 33.58
C GLN A 181 -19.48 7.39 34.11
N GLU A 182 -18.92 6.51 33.28
CA GLU A 182 -18.70 5.10 33.60
C GLU A 182 -17.47 4.88 34.49
N PHE A 183 -16.34 5.53 34.17
CA PHE A 183 -15.05 5.30 34.82
C PHE A 183 -14.57 6.48 35.69
N GLY A 184 -15.31 7.59 35.73
CA GLY A 184 -14.89 8.81 36.43
C GLY A 184 -13.79 9.61 35.72
N ILE A 185 -13.36 9.17 34.53
CA ILE A 185 -12.30 9.75 33.70
C ILE A 185 -12.62 9.53 32.24
N GLY A 186 -12.29 10.49 31.37
CA GLY A 186 -12.72 10.48 29.97
C GLY A 186 -11.54 10.55 29.03
N LYS A 187 -11.25 11.74 28.53
CA LYS A 187 -10.20 12.00 27.52
C LYS A 187 -8.83 11.47 27.94
N GLU A 188 -8.52 11.53 29.23
CA GLU A 188 -7.24 11.10 29.79
C GLU A 188 -6.99 9.58 29.69
N LEU A 189 -8.03 8.79 29.43
CA LEU A 189 -7.91 7.37 29.10
C LEU A 189 -7.24 7.16 27.75
N ILE A 190 -7.35 8.11 26.82
CA ILE A 190 -6.81 7.98 25.46
C ILE A 190 -5.43 8.62 25.41
N GLN A 191 -4.40 7.82 25.16
CA GLN A 191 -3.03 8.33 25.03
C GLN A 191 -2.79 8.94 23.64
N ARG A 192 -3.14 8.19 22.59
CA ARG A 192 -2.99 8.61 21.19
C ARG A 192 -3.73 7.66 20.25
N TYR A 193 -3.92 8.12 19.03
CA TYR A 193 -4.25 7.26 17.90
C TYR A 193 -3.02 7.12 17.00
N SER A 194 -2.69 5.90 16.59
CA SER A 194 -1.65 5.62 15.61
C SER A 194 -2.08 4.39 14.83
N HIS A 195 -2.44 4.62 13.57
CA HIS A 195 -3.06 3.65 12.68
C HIS A 195 -2.40 2.27 12.77
N PRO A 196 -3.18 1.17 12.90
CA PRO A 196 -4.64 1.11 13.04
C PRO A 196 -5.15 1.19 14.49
N TYR A 197 -4.31 1.51 15.48
CA TYR A 197 -4.62 1.32 16.89
C TYR A 197 -4.94 2.61 17.65
N VAL A 198 -5.90 2.51 18.56
CA VAL A 198 -6.00 3.42 19.71
C VAL A 198 -5.11 2.88 20.83
N TYR A 199 -4.30 3.76 21.41
CA TYR A 199 -3.48 3.48 22.58
C TYR A 199 -4.11 4.15 23.79
N LEU A 200 -4.32 3.37 24.85
CA LEU A 200 -4.87 3.80 26.13
C LEU A 200 -3.75 4.17 27.10
N ASN A 201 -4.05 5.07 28.02
CA ASN A 201 -3.12 5.50 29.05
C ASN A 201 -3.09 4.48 30.19
N GLN A 202 -2.19 3.50 30.06
CA GLN A 202 -2.00 2.41 31.02
C GLN A 202 -1.75 2.90 32.46
N ARG A 203 -1.03 4.02 32.62
CA ARG A 203 -0.78 4.61 33.96
C ARG A 203 -2.10 5.04 34.60
N VAL A 204 -2.94 5.75 33.85
CA VAL A 204 -4.23 6.26 34.35
C VAL A 204 -5.16 5.10 34.73
N ILE A 205 -5.23 4.06 33.89
CA ILE A 205 -6.05 2.87 34.15
C ILE A 205 -5.61 2.20 35.45
N GLN A 206 -4.31 2.01 35.65
CA GLN A 206 -3.76 1.42 36.88
C GLN A 206 -3.98 2.28 38.12
N GLU A 207 -3.70 3.59 38.05
CA GLU A 207 -3.88 4.53 39.17
C GLU A 207 -5.34 4.61 39.64
N LYS A 208 -6.29 4.45 38.72
CA LYS A 208 -7.73 4.43 39.01
C LYS A 208 -8.27 3.05 39.38
N GLY A 209 -7.44 2.00 39.31
CA GLY A 209 -7.86 0.62 39.60
C GLY A 209 -8.91 0.08 38.63
N LEU A 210 -8.91 0.58 37.38
CA LEU A 210 -9.86 0.16 36.35
C LEU A 210 -9.42 -1.17 35.73
N ASN A 211 -10.39 -1.98 35.29
CA ASN A 211 -10.12 -3.20 34.53
C ASN A 211 -9.81 -2.84 33.07
N GLN A 212 -8.67 -3.30 32.55
CA GLN A 212 -8.21 -3.01 31.19
C GLN A 212 -9.22 -3.46 30.12
N ALA A 213 -9.72 -4.69 30.20
CA ALA A 213 -10.64 -5.24 29.22
C ALA A 213 -11.98 -4.49 29.19
N ASP A 214 -12.45 -4.03 30.34
CA ASP A 214 -13.67 -3.21 30.43
C ASP A 214 -13.48 -1.83 29.79
N VAL A 215 -12.35 -1.17 30.02
CA VAL A 215 -12.03 0.12 29.38
C VAL A 215 -11.88 -0.04 27.86
N GLU A 216 -11.14 -1.04 27.40
CA GLU A 216 -10.98 -1.30 25.96
C GLU A 216 -12.32 -1.56 25.28
N ARG A 217 -13.19 -2.36 25.90
CA ARG A 217 -14.54 -2.66 25.38
C ARG A 217 -15.40 -1.40 25.29
N ALA A 218 -15.45 -0.59 26.34
CA ALA A 218 -16.21 0.65 26.34
C ALA A 218 -15.71 1.65 25.27
N VAL A 219 -14.39 1.75 25.08
CA VAL A 219 -13.81 2.60 24.03
C VAL A 219 -14.12 2.04 22.63
N ALA A 220 -14.04 0.73 22.43
CA ALA A 220 -14.43 0.09 21.16
C ALA A 220 -15.90 0.33 20.80
N GLU A 221 -16.80 0.29 21.78
CA GLU A 221 -18.23 0.61 21.61
C GLU A 221 -18.49 2.07 21.21
N GLU A 222 -17.64 3.02 21.60
CA GLU A 222 -17.73 4.40 21.12
C GLU A 222 -17.12 4.55 19.72
N LEU A 223 -16.02 3.86 19.43
CA LEU A 223 -15.33 3.96 18.13
C LEU A 223 -16.20 3.50 16.96
N ILE A 224 -16.99 2.44 17.13
CA ILE A 224 -17.88 1.93 16.06
C ILE A 224 -19.02 2.88 15.70
N LYS A 225 -19.25 3.94 16.49
CA LYS A 225 -20.28 4.96 16.21
C LYS A 225 -19.79 6.04 15.25
N PHE A 226 -18.47 6.13 15.03
CA PHE A 226 -17.92 7.10 14.09
C PHE A 226 -18.23 6.68 12.66
N GLU A 227 -18.62 7.65 11.84
CA GLU A 227 -18.82 7.43 10.41
C GLU A 227 -17.53 6.89 9.76
N GLY A 228 -17.67 5.86 8.95
CA GLY A 228 -16.55 5.21 8.28
C GLY A 228 -15.82 4.16 9.14
N VAL A 229 -16.25 3.86 10.37
CA VAL A 229 -15.70 2.76 11.18
C VAL A 229 -16.60 1.53 11.07
N ALA A 230 -16.08 0.45 10.48
CA ALA A 230 -16.79 -0.83 10.34
C ALA A 230 -16.65 -1.71 11.60
N LEU A 231 -15.49 -1.64 12.26
CA LEU A 231 -15.18 -2.51 13.38
C LEU A 231 -14.15 -1.87 14.33
N ALA A 232 -14.33 -2.08 15.63
CA ALA A 232 -13.31 -1.82 16.64
C ALA A 232 -13.18 -3.06 17.53
N VAL A 233 -11.96 -3.61 17.66
CA VAL A 233 -11.69 -4.83 18.43
C VAL A 233 -10.68 -4.56 19.51
N SER A 234 -11.01 -4.91 20.76
CA SER A 234 -10.07 -4.79 21.87
C SER A 234 -8.99 -5.87 21.84
N SER A 235 -7.79 -5.52 22.26
CA SER A 235 -6.66 -6.43 22.37
C SER A 235 -6.88 -7.51 23.44
N SER A 236 -7.61 -7.20 24.51
CA SER A 236 -8.03 -8.20 25.50
C SER A 236 -8.97 -9.23 24.88
N ALA A 237 -9.95 -8.81 24.06
CA ALA A 237 -10.84 -9.76 23.37
C ALA A 237 -10.06 -10.67 22.41
N LEU A 238 -9.06 -10.11 21.69
CA LEU A 238 -8.19 -10.89 20.81
C LEU A 238 -7.36 -11.94 21.57
N GLN A 239 -6.85 -11.60 22.75
CA GLN A 239 -6.07 -12.52 23.60
C GLN A 239 -6.94 -13.63 24.20
N GLU A 240 -8.16 -13.31 24.60
CA GLU A 240 -9.08 -14.23 25.25
C GLU A 240 -9.86 -15.10 24.25
N GLY A 241 -9.78 -14.80 22.96
CA GLY A 241 -10.58 -15.47 21.93
C GLY A 241 -12.07 -15.06 21.96
N ASN A 242 -12.39 -13.91 22.58
CA ASN A 242 -13.75 -13.43 22.79
C ASN A 242 -14.22 -12.52 21.64
N PHE A 243 -14.22 -13.06 20.42
CA PHE A 243 -14.67 -12.35 19.22
C PHE A 243 -15.37 -13.30 18.24
N PRO A 244 -16.26 -12.81 17.36
CA PRO A 244 -16.86 -13.61 16.31
C PRO A 244 -15.84 -14.21 15.35
N ASP A 245 -16.00 -15.49 15.01
CA ASP A 245 -15.10 -16.16 14.06
C ASP A 245 -15.48 -15.85 12.60
N THR A 246 -15.09 -14.66 12.12
CA THR A 246 -15.30 -14.23 10.73
C THR A 246 -13.97 -13.96 10.02
N PRO A 247 -13.94 -13.93 8.67
CA PRO A 247 -12.73 -13.60 7.92
C PRO A 247 -12.10 -12.25 8.33
N LEU A 248 -12.90 -11.25 8.70
CA LEU A 248 -12.40 -9.95 9.12
C LEU A 248 -11.70 -10.03 10.49
N TYR A 249 -12.36 -10.62 11.48
CA TYR A 249 -11.75 -10.83 12.80
C TYR A 249 -10.50 -11.70 12.75
N ARG A 250 -10.47 -12.77 11.92
CA ARG A 250 -9.26 -13.57 11.69
C ARG A 250 -8.13 -12.74 11.08
N SER A 251 -8.45 -11.81 10.18
CA SER A 251 -7.44 -10.93 9.57
C SER A 251 -6.83 -9.98 10.60
N VAL A 252 -7.66 -9.42 11.50
CA VAL A 252 -7.20 -8.60 12.63
C VAL A 252 -6.33 -9.44 13.58
N LEU A 253 -6.78 -10.64 13.96
CA LEU A 253 -6.02 -11.55 14.83
C LEU A 253 -4.66 -11.94 14.24
N ASN A 254 -4.59 -12.23 12.94
CA ASN A 254 -3.32 -12.56 12.27
C ASN A 254 -2.34 -11.38 12.21
N ASN A 255 -2.81 -10.15 12.42
CA ASN A 255 -1.99 -8.94 12.51
C ASN A 255 -1.73 -8.51 13.97
N PHE A 256 -2.23 -9.26 14.95
CA PHE A 256 -2.12 -8.93 16.36
C PHE A 256 -0.86 -9.51 17.00
N ASN A 257 -0.16 -8.69 17.78
CA ASN A 257 0.94 -9.09 18.63
C ASN A 257 0.75 -8.49 20.02
N SER A 258 0.60 -9.32 21.05
CA SER A 258 0.28 -8.90 22.42
C SER A 258 1.28 -7.94 23.06
N THR A 259 2.49 -7.82 22.51
CA THR A 259 3.54 -6.92 23.04
C THR A 259 3.80 -5.68 22.18
N ARG A 260 3.21 -5.60 20.98
CA ARG A 260 3.49 -4.54 19.99
C ARG A 260 2.25 -3.86 19.43
N SER A 261 1.10 -4.53 19.46
CA SER A 261 -0.18 -3.96 19.09
C SER A 261 -0.67 -2.98 20.16
N GLY A 262 -1.43 -1.98 19.74
CA GLY A 262 -2.13 -1.09 20.67
C GLY A 262 -3.36 -1.75 21.29
N ASP A 263 -4.17 -0.99 22.00
CA ASP A 263 -5.21 -1.52 22.89
C ASP A 263 -6.54 -1.79 22.16
N ILE A 264 -6.88 -1.00 21.13
CA ILE A 264 -8.06 -1.22 20.28
C ILE A 264 -7.65 -1.11 18.81
N PHE A 265 -7.87 -2.17 18.03
CA PHE A 265 -7.71 -2.17 16.58
C PHE A 265 -8.95 -1.59 15.90
N VAL A 266 -8.79 -0.59 15.04
CA VAL A 266 -9.88 0.04 14.29
C VAL A 266 -9.82 -0.41 12.83
N VAL A 267 -10.96 -0.81 12.26
CA VAL A 267 -11.15 -1.11 10.84
C VAL A 267 -12.16 -0.13 10.27
N PHE A 268 -11.85 0.44 9.11
CA PHE A 268 -12.77 1.34 8.41
C PHE A 268 -13.70 0.60 7.47
N GLU A 269 -14.77 1.27 7.09
CA GLU A 269 -15.69 0.81 6.05
C GLU A 269 -14.96 0.57 4.72
N PRO A 270 -15.47 -0.33 3.86
CA PRO A 270 -14.83 -0.56 2.58
C PRO A 270 -14.73 0.73 1.75
N HIS A 271 -13.53 0.99 1.20
CA HIS A 271 -13.19 2.21 0.44
C HIS A 271 -13.08 3.47 1.30
N TRP A 272 -12.94 3.31 2.62
CA TRP A 272 -12.63 4.38 3.57
C TRP A 272 -11.23 4.19 4.12
N PHE A 273 -10.39 5.21 3.98
CA PHE A 273 -9.02 5.15 4.47
C PHE A 273 -8.47 6.55 4.75
N ILE A 274 -7.38 6.60 5.49
CA ILE A 274 -6.72 7.84 5.90
C ILE A 274 -5.63 8.12 4.89
N ASN A 275 -5.67 9.25 4.20
CA ASN A 275 -4.71 9.57 3.13
C ASN A 275 -3.55 10.47 3.59
N ASP A 276 -3.24 10.45 4.88
CA ASP A 276 -2.00 11.02 5.40
C ASP A 276 -0.86 10.03 5.23
N PHE A 277 0.18 10.45 4.51
CA PHE A 277 1.40 9.70 4.29
C PHE A 277 2.57 10.50 4.86
N ASP A 278 2.82 10.31 6.15
CA ASP A 278 3.85 11.03 6.92
C ASP A 278 3.74 12.56 6.80
N GLY A 279 2.52 13.09 6.89
CA GLY A 279 2.23 14.52 6.79
C GLY A 279 2.06 15.05 5.36
N LEU A 280 2.18 14.19 4.34
CA LEU A 280 1.77 14.49 2.97
C LEU A 280 0.38 13.90 2.71
N THR A 281 -0.57 14.74 2.30
CA THR A 281 -1.85 14.26 1.79
C THR A 281 -1.66 13.67 0.39
N VAL A 282 -1.98 12.39 0.23
CA VAL A 282 -1.83 11.63 -1.01
C VAL A 282 -3.19 11.21 -1.61
N ALA A 283 -3.20 10.70 -2.84
CA ALA A 283 -4.42 10.26 -3.53
C ALA A 283 -4.93 8.92 -2.97
N ALA A 284 -4.02 7.98 -2.76
CA ALA A 284 -4.35 6.67 -2.19
C ALA A 284 -3.30 6.27 -1.14
N THR A 285 -3.70 5.45 -0.17
CA THR A 285 -2.74 4.75 0.68
C THR A 285 -3.25 3.37 1.03
N HIS A 286 -2.32 2.47 1.31
CA HIS A 286 -2.59 1.09 1.68
C HIS A 286 -2.53 0.91 3.21
N GLY A 287 -2.38 -0.33 3.65
CA GLY A 287 -2.42 -0.71 5.07
C GLY A 287 -3.74 -1.37 5.47
N PRO A 288 -3.94 -1.65 6.77
CA PRO A 288 -5.08 -2.42 7.26
C PRO A 288 -6.44 -1.82 6.88
N HIS A 289 -6.49 -0.53 6.59
CA HIS A 289 -7.70 0.18 6.16
C HIS A 289 -7.98 0.08 4.65
N GLY A 290 -6.93 0.04 3.81
CA GLY A 290 -7.07 -0.08 2.36
C GLY A 290 -7.14 -1.53 1.85
N CYS A 291 -6.46 -2.46 2.53
CA CYS A 291 -6.27 -3.86 2.10
C CYS A 291 -7.33 -4.86 2.61
N MET A 292 -8.25 -4.42 3.48
CA MET A 292 -9.31 -5.30 4.01
C MET A 292 -10.61 -5.25 3.19
N THR A 293 -10.62 -4.52 2.07
CA THR A 293 -11.74 -4.53 1.11
C THR A 293 -11.67 -5.75 0.19
N PRO A 294 -12.78 -6.37 -0.21
CA PRO A 294 -12.77 -7.49 -1.16
C PRO A 294 -12.07 -7.15 -2.49
N MET A 295 -12.11 -5.88 -2.92
CA MET A 295 -11.43 -5.41 -4.13
C MET A 295 -9.91 -5.20 -3.97
N SER A 296 -9.38 -4.92 -2.78
CA SER A 296 -7.92 -4.83 -2.61
C SER A 296 -7.21 -6.20 -2.64
N ARG A 297 -7.98 -7.30 -2.75
CA ARG A 297 -7.47 -8.65 -2.99
C ARG A 297 -7.16 -8.95 -4.46
N TRP A 298 -7.26 -7.98 -5.37
CA TRP A 298 -6.75 -8.12 -6.73
C TRP A 298 -5.22 -8.06 -6.75
N PHE A 299 -4.56 -9.03 -6.10
CA PHE A 299 -3.14 -9.28 -6.27
C PHE A 299 -2.92 -10.66 -6.87
N LEU A 300 -1.96 -10.69 -7.80
CA LEU A 300 -1.42 -11.88 -8.43
C LEU A 300 -1.23 -12.97 -7.39
N ARG A 301 -2.16 -13.94 -7.38
CA ARG A 301 -1.95 -15.20 -6.67
C ARG A 301 -0.66 -15.78 -7.23
N GLY A 302 0.39 -15.82 -6.40
CA GLY A 302 1.79 -15.98 -6.81
C GLY A 302 1.95 -16.79 -8.10
N MET A 303 2.40 -16.12 -9.16
CA MET A 303 2.75 -16.81 -10.40
C MET A 303 4.01 -17.61 -10.12
N THR A 304 3.84 -18.90 -9.83
CA THR A 304 4.97 -19.84 -9.79
C THR A 304 5.24 -20.28 -11.22
N PHE A 305 6.21 -19.66 -11.87
CA PHE A 305 6.66 -20.13 -13.19
C PHE A 305 7.43 -21.44 -13.00
N HIS A 306 6.76 -22.57 -13.22
CA HIS A 306 7.43 -23.87 -13.36
C HIS A 306 7.76 -24.07 -14.84
N THR A 307 9.01 -23.86 -15.23
CA THR A 307 9.49 -24.19 -16.58
C THR A 307 9.70 -25.71 -16.71
N ARG A 308 8.60 -26.47 -16.80
CA ARG A 308 8.66 -27.80 -17.45
C ARG A 308 8.35 -27.63 -18.93
N GLN A 309 9.29 -28.09 -19.76
CA GLN A 309 9.27 -28.03 -21.22
C GLN A 309 7.90 -28.36 -21.84
N SER A 310 7.38 -27.42 -22.63
CA SER A 310 6.55 -27.70 -23.80
C SER A 310 6.45 -26.43 -24.64
N THR A 311 7.12 -26.47 -25.80
CA THR A 311 7.10 -25.48 -26.87
C THR A 311 5.67 -25.13 -27.33
N ALA A 312 5.25 -23.88 -27.11
CA ALA A 312 4.40 -23.10 -28.02
C ALA A 312 4.25 -21.68 -27.47
N ALA A 313 4.73 -20.70 -28.24
CA ALA A 313 4.52 -19.29 -27.98
C ALA A 313 3.04 -18.94 -28.02
N CYS A 314 2.52 -18.38 -26.92
CA CYS A 314 1.45 -17.41 -26.92
C CYS A 314 1.52 -16.66 -25.58
N THR A 315 2.26 -15.55 -25.53
CA THR A 315 2.25 -14.59 -24.42
C THR A 315 0.87 -13.98 -24.35
N ARG A 316 -0.02 -14.59 -23.57
CA ARG A 316 -1.29 -14.00 -23.14
C ARG A 316 -1.14 -13.67 -21.67
N TRP A 317 -0.65 -12.45 -21.40
CA TRP A 317 -0.72 -11.85 -20.09
C TRP A 317 -2.20 -11.73 -19.72
N MET A 318 -2.63 -12.50 -18.71
CA MET A 318 -4.01 -12.50 -18.28
C MET A 318 -4.21 -11.30 -17.36
N TRP A 319 -4.49 -10.15 -17.96
CA TRP A 319 -5.06 -9.00 -17.26
C TRP A 319 -6.48 -9.34 -16.81
N LEU A 320 -6.76 -9.02 -15.55
CA LEU A 320 -8.06 -8.91 -14.87
C LEU A 320 -9.25 -9.46 -15.67
N GLN A 321 -9.60 -10.73 -15.46
CA GLN A 321 -10.95 -11.19 -15.78
C GLN A 321 -11.86 -10.92 -14.58
N PRO A 322 -12.98 -10.20 -14.75
CA PRO A 322 -13.99 -10.10 -13.70
C PRO A 322 -14.58 -11.50 -13.46
N CYS A 323 -14.53 -11.97 -12.21
CA CYS A 323 -15.34 -13.12 -11.83
C CYS A 323 -16.83 -12.72 -11.91
N PRO A 324 -17.68 -13.54 -12.53
CA PRO A 324 -19.10 -13.25 -12.67
C PRO A 324 -19.78 -13.22 -11.29
N HIS A 325 -20.72 -12.29 -11.18
CA HIS A 325 -21.63 -12.00 -10.06
C HIS A 325 -21.84 -13.15 -9.05
N PHE A 326 -21.66 -12.81 -7.77
CA PHE A 326 -22.38 -13.37 -6.63
C PHE A 326 -22.81 -12.24 -5.70
#